data_AF-A0A158IWL5-F1
#
_entry.id   AF-A0A158IWL5-F1
#
_cell.length_a   1.000
_cell.length_b   1.000
_cell.length_c   1.000
_cell.angle_alpha   90.00
_cell.angle_beta   90.00
_cell.angle_gamma   90.00
#
_symmetry.space_group_name_H-M   'P 1'
#
loop_
_entity.id
_entity.type
_entity.pdbx_description
1 polymer ?
#
loop_
_entity_poly.entity_id
_entity_poly.type
_entity_poly.pdbx_seq_one_letter_code
_entity_poly.pdbx_strand_id
1 'polypeptide(L)'
;MTCPRSSPWRGDSISTMLFLAVEFQLVREIAVNKTDLSNVYRGYIACLNKQDWVNLGQFVHDDVHYNGQRIGLSGYREMLVRDFHEIPDLYFHIQLLVADSSYVASRLDFNCTPKGTFLGLAVNGKKVSFAENVFYQFRGDKIEQVWSVIDKAAIEAQL
;
A
#
# COMPACT_ATOMS: atom_id res chain seq x y z
N MET A 1 -59.31 47.19 26.18
CA MET A 1 -59.62 45.85 25.65
C MET A 1 -59.35 45.89 24.16
N THR A 2 -58.60 45.07 23.45
CA THR A 2 -57.69 43.93 23.69
C THR A 2 -56.96 43.75 22.36
N CYS A 3 -55.66 43.56 22.37
CA CYS A 3 -54.86 43.14 21.22
C CYS A 3 -54.69 41.61 21.27
N PRO A 4 -54.83 40.86 20.17
CA PRO A 4 -54.24 39.53 20.06
C PRO A 4 -52.99 39.57 19.18
N ARG A 5 -51.84 39.34 19.83
CA ARG A 5 -50.66 38.73 19.22
C ARG A 5 -50.98 37.27 18.87
N SER A 6 -50.51 36.80 17.72
CA SER A 6 -49.67 35.58 17.64
C SER A 6 -49.29 35.24 16.19
N SER A 7 -48.00 35.42 15.88
CA SER A 7 -47.28 34.57 14.93
C SER A 7 -46.97 33.22 15.61
N PRO A 8 -47.05 32.09 14.90
CA PRO A 8 -45.99 31.11 15.09
C PRO A 8 -45.72 30.25 13.85
N TRP A 9 -44.62 30.52 13.15
CA TRP A 9 -43.84 29.46 12.50
C TRP A 9 -42.35 29.82 12.61
N ARG A 10 -41.79 29.62 13.81
CA ARG A 10 -40.35 29.32 13.93
C ARG A 10 -40.26 27.81 13.73
N GLY A 11 -39.85 27.39 12.53
CA GLY A 11 -39.45 26.01 12.30
C GLY A 11 -38.20 25.72 13.13
N ASP A 12 -38.22 24.63 13.87
CA ASP A 12 -37.24 24.28 14.88
C ASP A 12 -35.85 24.03 14.28
N SER A 13 -34.94 24.99 14.52
CA SER A 13 -33.50 24.96 14.17
C SER A 13 -32.77 23.70 14.69
N ILE A 14 -33.33 23.02 15.69
CA ILE A 14 -32.73 21.84 16.31
C ILE A 14 -32.85 20.60 15.40
N SER A 15 -33.93 20.46 14.62
CA SER A 15 -34.14 19.27 13.77
C SER A 15 -33.16 19.21 12.60
N THR A 16 -32.90 20.35 11.95
CA THR A 16 -31.92 20.45 10.85
C THR A 16 -30.48 20.30 11.33
N MET A 17 -30.15 20.84 12.52
CA MET A 17 -28.81 20.64 13.11
C MET A 17 -28.57 19.20 13.56
N LEU A 18 -29.58 18.49 14.06
CA LEU A 18 -29.46 17.07 14.39
C LEU A 18 -29.27 16.22 13.13
N PHE A 19 -29.96 16.54 12.03
CA PHE A 19 -29.82 15.82 10.77
C PHE A 19 -28.42 15.99 10.17
N LEU A 20 -27.90 17.22 10.14
CA LEU A 20 -26.54 17.50 9.70
C LEU A 20 -25.49 16.88 10.63
N ALA A 21 -25.72 16.87 11.94
CA ALA A 21 -24.80 16.22 12.88
C ALA A 21 -24.79 14.70 12.69
N VAL A 22 -25.94 14.07 12.43
CA VAL A 22 -26.03 12.63 12.12
C VAL A 22 -25.38 12.32 10.78
N GLU A 23 -25.59 13.11 9.73
CA GLU A 23 -24.89 12.94 8.45
C GLU A 23 -23.39 13.17 8.57
N PHE A 24 -22.93 14.18 9.31
CA PHE A 24 -21.50 14.40 9.58
C PHE A 24 -20.90 13.28 10.44
N GLN A 25 -21.63 12.77 11.43
CA GLN A 25 -21.19 11.65 12.26
C GLN A 25 -21.12 10.36 11.44
N LEU A 26 -22.12 10.09 10.59
CA LEU A 26 -22.16 8.93 9.70
C LEU A 26 -21.08 9.01 8.61
N VAL A 27 -20.84 10.17 8.01
CA VAL A 27 -19.73 10.41 7.07
C VAL A 27 -18.38 10.27 7.77
N ARG A 28 -18.25 10.71 9.03
CA ARG A 28 -17.05 10.50 9.84
C ARG A 28 -16.84 9.04 10.22
N GLU A 29 -17.88 8.31 10.60
CA GLU A 29 -17.81 6.86 10.90
C GLU A 29 -17.47 6.05 9.65
N ILE A 30 -18.04 6.38 8.49
CA ILE A 30 -17.70 5.79 7.19
C ILE A 30 -16.24 6.13 6.80
N ALA A 31 -15.77 7.34 7.09
CA ALA A 31 -14.38 7.74 6.86
C ALA A 31 -13.39 7.08 7.84
N VAL A 32 -13.82 6.77 9.07
CA VAL A 32 -13.02 6.09 10.11
C VAL A 32 -12.93 4.58 9.87
N ASN A 33 -13.90 3.98 9.17
CA ASN A 33 -13.90 2.53 8.89
C ASN A 33 -13.19 2.15 7.57
N LYS A 34 -12.43 3.08 6.98
CA LYS A 34 -11.61 2.83 5.79
C LYS A 34 -10.24 2.37 6.24
N THR A 35 -9.84 1.16 5.88
CA THR A 35 -8.47 0.67 6.14
C THR A 35 -7.47 1.70 5.63
N ASP A 36 -6.60 2.18 6.52
CA ASP A 36 -5.49 3.05 6.13
C ASP A 36 -4.43 2.20 5.41
N LEU A 37 -4.64 1.99 4.11
CA LEU A 37 -3.74 1.18 3.28
C LEU A 37 -2.32 1.75 3.22
N SER A 38 -2.12 3.05 3.46
CA SER A 38 -0.77 3.63 3.58
C SER A 38 -0.06 3.05 4.82
N ASN A 39 -0.73 2.98 5.97
CA ASN A 39 -0.16 2.38 7.16
C ASN A 39 0.04 0.87 7.04
N VAL A 40 -0.93 0.15 6.45
CA VAL A 40 -0.79 -1.29 6.17
C VAL A 40 0.42 -1.55 5.27
N TYR A 41 0.57 -0.78 4.19
CA TYR A 41 1.68 -0.93 3.26
C TYR A 41 3.04 -0.62 3.91
N ARG A 42 3.11 0.39 4.78
CA ARG A 42 4.33 0.66 5.57
C ARG A 42 4.66 -0.49 6.52
N GLY A 43 3.65 -1.10 7.14
CA GLY A 43 3.80 -2.32 7.94
C GLY A 43 4.35 -3.50 7.13
N TYR A 44 3.81 -3.71 5.93
CA TYR A 44 4.29 -4.69 4.96
C TYR A 44 5.77 -4.46 4.60
N ILE A 45 6.15 -3.24 4.23
CA ILE A 45 7.54 -2.91 3.90
C ILE A 45 8.48 -3.11 5.11
N ALA A 46 8.03 -2.76 6.31
CA ALA A 46 8.78 -3.02 7.53
C ALA A 46 8.94 -4.53 7.82
N CYS A 47 7.93 -5.34 7.53
CA CYS A 47 7.99 -6.80 7.60
C CYS A 47 9.03 -7.37 6.62
N LEU A 48 9.03 -6.90 5.36
CA LEU A 48 10.04 -7.29 4.38
C LEU A 48 11.47 -6.93 4.81
N ASN A 49 11.70 -5.68 5.24
CA ASN A 49 13.02 -5.22 5.66
C ASN A 49 13.56 -5.95 6.90
N LYS A 50 12.68 -6.53 7.72
CA LYS A 50 13.04 -7.41 8.85
C LYS A 50 13.15 -8.88 8.47
N GLN A 51 12.80 -9.24 7.22
CA GLN A 51 12.72 -10.62 6.75
C GLN A 51 11.77 -11.48 7.61
N ASP A 52 10.68 -10.87 8.09
CA ASP A 52 9.74 -11.52 9.01
C ASP A 52 8.71 -12.37 8.26
N TRP A 53 9.20 -13.48 7.69
CA TRP A 53 8.41 -14.37 6.83
C TRP A 53 7.25 -15.06 7.54
N VAL A 54 7.33 -15.18 8.87
CA VAL A 54 6.26 -15.76 9.69
C VAL A 54 5.04 -14.84 9.67
N ASN A 55 5.25 -13.52 9.71
CA ASN A 55 4.18 -12.53 9.74
C ASN A 55 3.77 -12.00 8.35
N LEU A 56 4.42 -12.45 7.28
CA LEU A 56 4.10 -12.01 5.91
C LEU A 56 2.62 -12.24 5.53
N GLY A 57 2.01 -13.33 6.01
CA GLY A 57 0.61 -13.65 5.75
C GLY A 57 -0.41 -12.69 6.38
N GLN A 58 0.04 -11.77 7.24
CA GLN A 58 -0.79 -10.66 7.72
C GLN A 58 -1.02 -9.61 6.62
N PHE A 59 -0.09 -9.48 5.67
CA PHE A 59 -0.10 -8.43 4.64
C PHE A 59 -0.42 -8.95 3.23
N VAL A 60 -0.19 -10.24 2.98
CA VAL A 60 -0.31 -10.83 1.63
C VAL A 60 -1.42 -11.87 1.64
N HIS A 61 -2.29 -11.82 0.63
CA HIS A 61 -3.41 -12.75 0.50
C HIS A 61 -2.92 -14.15 0.07
N ASP A 62 -3.58 -15.21 0.55
CA ASP A 62 -3.22 -16.60 0.27
C ASP A 62 -3.19 -16.94 -1.23
N ASP A 63 -4.05 -16.25 -2.00
CA ASP A 63 -4.21 -16.36 -3.45
C ASP A 63 -3.55 -15.23 -4.27
N VAL A 64 -2.55 -14.52 -3.72
CA VAL A 64 -1.94 -13.36 -4.39
C VAL A 64 -1.47 -13.68 -5.82
N HIS A 65 -1.67 -12.73 -6.74
CA HIS A 65 -1.05 -12.77 -8.07
C HIS A 65 0.00 -11.68 -8.21
N TYR A 66 1.06 -12.02 -8.93
CA TYR A 66 2.16 -11.13 -9.23
C TYR A 66 2.34 -11.05 -10.74
N ASN A 67 2.23 -9.85 -11.31
CA ASN A 67 2.30 -9.59 -12.76
C ASN A 67 1.40 -10.55 -13.58
N GLY A 68 0.17 -10.74 -13.10
CA GLY A 68 -0.85 -11.58 -13.75
C GLY A 68 -0.74 -13.08 -13.48
N GLN A 69 0.28 -13.55 -12.76
CA GLN A 69 0.47 -14.97 -12.42
C GLN A 69 0.05 -15.25 -10.98
N ARG A 70 -0.87 -16.21 -10.76
CA ARG A 70 -1.23 -16.65 -9.40
C ARG A 70 -0.07 -17.43 -8.79
N ILE A 71 0.55 -16.89 -7.75
CA ILE A 71 1.67 -17.53 -7.05
C ILE A 71 1.33 -17.93 -5.61
N GLY A 72 0.28 -17.32 -5.04
CA GLY A 72 -0.13 -17.53 -3.66
C GLY A 72 0.91 -17.09 -2.64
N LEU A 73 0.54 -17.12 -1.36
CA LEU A 73 1.40 -16.62 -0.27
C LEU A 73 2.74 -17.36 -0.21
N SER A 74 2.75 -18.68 -0.43
CA SER A 74 3.99 -19.48 -0.43
C SER A 74 4.93 -19.07 -1.55
N GLY A 75 4.42 -18.92 -2.78
CA GLY A 75 5.21 -18.49 -3.93
C GLY A 75 5.71 -17.05 -3.78
N TYR A 76 4.88 -16.17 -3.23
CA TYR A 76 5.27 -14.79 -2.93
C TYR A 76 6.41 -14.74 -1.90
N ARG A 77 6.35 -15.57 -0.85
CA ARG A 77 7.43 -15.70 0.14
C ARG A 77 8.70 -16.28 -0.49
N GLU A 78 8.61 -17.33 -1.30
CA GLU A 78 9.76 -17.96 -1.96
C GLU A 78 10.48 -16.97 -2.89
N MET A 79 9.73 -16.17 -3.63
CA MET A 79 10.26 -15.08 -4.45
C MET A 79 11.08 -14.10 -3.59
N LEU A 80 10.51 -13.56 -2.51
CA LEU A 80 11.21 -12.61 -1.63
C LEU A 80 12.44 -13.21 -0.94
N VAL A 81 12.35 -14.46 -0.47
CA VAL A 81 13.48 -15.17 0.15
C VAL A 81 14.63 -15.33 -0.84
N ARG A 82 14.32 -15.65 -2.10
CA ARG A 82 15.33 -15.70 -3.17
C ARG A 82 15.94 -14.32 -3.42
N ASP A 83 15.13 -13.26 -3.48
CA ASP A 83 15.61 -11.90 -3.73
C ASP A 83 16.62 -11.46 -2.63
N PHE A 84 16.31 -11.69 -1.35
CA PHE A 84 17.26 -11.43 -0.24
C PHE A 84 18.48 -12.36 -0.26
N HIS A 85 18.32 -13.60 -0.72
CA HIS A 85 19.46 -14.48 -0.89
C HIS A 85 20.38 -13.98 -2.01
N GLU A 86 19.86 -13.48 -3.11
CA GLU A 86 20.64 -12.97 -4.25
C GLU A 86 21.22 -11.57 -4.01
N ILE A 87 20.51 -10.76 -3.20
CA ILE A 87 20.84 -9.37 -2.87
C ILE A 87 20.81 -9.21 -1.33
N PRO A 88 21.90 -9.57 -0.61
CA PRO A 88 21.89 -9.62 0.85
C PRO A 88 21.67 -8.26 1.54
N ASP A 89 22.02 -7.17 0.87
CA ASP A 89 21.82 -5.78 1.33
C ASP A 89 20.55 -5.14 0.75
N LEU A 90 19.62 -5.94 0.22
CA LEU A 90 18.33 -5.46 -0.26
C LEU A 90 17.59 -4.74 0.86
N TYR A 91 17.12 -3.53 0.57
CA TYR A 91 16.33 -2.73 1.48
C TYR A 91 15.26 -1.98 0.69
N PHE A 92 14.01 -2.17 1.07
CA PHE A 92 12.86 -1.55 0.43
C PHE A 92 12.67 -0.15 1.02
N HIS A 93 13.06 0.88 0.27
CA HIS A 93 12.86 2.28 0.65
C HIS A 93 11.68 2.89 -0.11
N ILE A 94 10.65 3.33 0.61
CA ILE A 94 9.49 4.00 0.02
C ILE A 94 9.86 5.45 -0.33
N GLN A 95 10.06 5.74 -1.61
CA GLN A 95 10.31 7.09 -2.11
C GLN A 95 8.99 7.87 -2.29
N LEU A 96 7.98 7.22 -2.85
CA LEU A 96 6.64 7.78 -3.07
C LEU A 96 5.59 6.76 -2.66
N LEU A 97 4.52 7.20 -2.00
CA LEU A 97 3.38 6.38 -1.64
C LEU A 97 2.09 7.13 -1.89
N VAL A 98 1.20 6.53 -2.68
CA VAL A 98 -0.19 6.98 -2.89
C VAL A 98 -1.09 5.81 -2.57
N ALA A 99 -2.14 6.05 -1.80
CA ALA A 99 -3.09 5.02 -1.39
C ALA A 99 -4.53 5.55 -1.47
N ASP A 100 -5.45 4.68 -1.88
CA ASP A 100 -6.90 4.92 -1.77
C ASP A 100 -7.59 3.81 -0.95
N SER A 101 -8.87 3.52 -1.21
CA SER A 101 -9.63 2.45 -0.53
C SER A 101 -9.16 1.04 -0.83
N SER A 102 -8.57 0.82 -1.99
CA SER A 102 -8.41 -0.50 -2.59
C SER A 102 -7.06 -0.68 -3.27
N TYR A 103 -6.35 0.41 -3.55
CA TYR A 103 -5.10 0.41 -4.26
C TYR A 103 -4.02 1.17 -3.50
N VAL A 104 -2.80 0.66 -3.65
CA VAL A 104 -1.58 1.38 -3.31
C VAL A 104 -0.72 1.47 -4.56
N ALA A 105 -0.21 2.66 -4.85
CA ALA A 105 0.88 2.87 -5.79
C ALA A 105 2.11 3.32 -5.01
N SER A 106 3.24 2.65 -5.23
CA SER A 106 4.48 2.97 -4.57
C SER A 106 5.61 3.07 -5.58
N ARG A 107 6.50 4.03 -5.35
CA ARG A 107 7.82 4.05 -5.95
C ARG A 107 8.82 3.67 -4.89
N LEU A 108 9.52 2.56 -5.12
CA LEU A 108 10.54 2.04 -4.24
C LEU A 108 11.91 2.35 -4.84
N ASP A 109 12.80 2.92 -4.04
CA ASP A 109 14.20 3.12 -4.42
C ASP A 109 15.05 2.01 -3.83
N PHE A 110 15.95 1.47 -4.64
CA PHE A 110 16.92 0.47 -4.25
C PHE A 110 18.33 1.00 -4.49
N ASN A 111 19.23 0.69 -3.55
CA ASN A 111 20.66 0.97 -3.65
C ASN A 111 21.41 -0.21 -3.02
N CYS A 112 21.59 -1.27 -3.80
CA CYS A 112 21.96 -2.59 -3.32
C CYS A 112 23.02 -3.26 -4.20
N THR A 113 23.46 -4.45 -3.80
CA THR A 113 24.62 -5.15 -4.35
C THR A 113 24.25 -6.59 -4.73
N PRO A 114 23.58 -6.81 -5.88
CA PRO A 114 23.29 -8.16 -6.36
C PRO A 114 24.57 -8.98 -6.56
N LYS A 115 24.64 -10.18 -5.97
CA LYS A 115 25.86 -11.00 -5.97
C LYS A 115 26.24 -11.56 -7.35
N GLY A 116 25.29 -11.68 -8.27
CA GLY A 116 25.48 -12.33 -9.56
C GLY A 116 24.72 -11.62 -10.68
N THR A 117 24.02 -12.41 -11.51
CA THR A 117 23.14 -11.86 -12.54
C THR A 117 21.85 -11.34 -11.92
N PHE A 118 21.42 -10.14 -12.30
CA PHE A 118 20.15 -9.55 -11.87
C PHE A 118 19.43 -8.94 -13.07
N LEU A 119 18.16 -9.32 -13.28
CA LEU A 119 17.36 -8.93 -14.46
C LEU A 119 18.05 -9.21 -15.82
N GLY A 120 18.85 -10.28 -15.87
CA GLY A 120 19.62 -10.68 -17.05
C GLY A 120 20.91 -9.88 -17.26
N LEU A 121 21.33 -9.07 -16.29
CA LEU A 121 22.54 -8.25 -16.35
C LEU A 121 23.59 -8.80 -15.38
N ALA A 122 24.86 -8.83 -15.82
CA ALA A 122 25.97 -9.36 -15.05
C ALA A 122 26.49 -8.33 -13.99
N VAL A 123 25.67 -8.04 -12.97
CA VAL A 123 25.99 -7.06 -11.91
C VAL A 123 27.17 -7.50 -11.05
N ASN A 124 27.25 -8.79 -10.71
CA ASN A 124 28.43 -9.45 -10.12
C ASN A 124 29.04 -8.72 -8.91
N GLY A 125 28.20 -8.27 -7.98
CA GLY A 125 28.64 -7.60 -6.75
C GLY A 125 28.94 -6.11 -6.90
N LYS A 126 28.66 -5.51 -8.07
CA LYS A 126 28.66 -4.04 -8.21
C LYS A 126 27.44 -3.45 -7.51
N LYS A 127 27.65 -2.37 -6.77
CA LYS A 127 26.56 -1.60 -6.16
C LYS A 127 25.83 -0.80 -7.23
N VAL A 128 24.51 -0.93 -7.29
CA VAL A 128 23.65 -0.27 -8.29
C VAL A 128 22.43 0.37 -7.63
N SER A 129 21.96 1.46 -8.22
CA SER A 129 20.76 2.19 -7.79
C SER A 129 19.69 2.16 -8.86
N PHE A 130 18.47 1.77 -8.52
CA PHE A 130 17.35 1.72 -9.46
C PHE A 130 16.03 1.88 -8.70
N ALA A 131 14.94 2.06 -9.43
CA ALA A 131 13.62 2.16 -8.84
C ALA A 131 12.68 1.07 -9.36
N GLU A 132 11.70 0.73 -8.53
CA GLU A 132 10.53 -0.06 -8.89
C GLU A 132 9.30 0.84 -8.77
N ASN A 133 8.45 0.83 -9.80
CA ASN A 133 7.13 1.41 -9.72
C ASN A 133 6.14 0.26 -9.64
N VAL A 134 5.39 0.20 -8.54
CA VAL A 134 4.56 -0.95 -8.22
C VAL A 134 3.18 -0.52 -7.75
N PHE A 135 2.17 -1.19 -8.29
CA PHE A 135 0.78 -1.05 -7.90
C PHE A 135 0.32 -2.32 -7.19
N TYR A 136 -0.48 -2.14 -6.15
CA TYR A 136 -1.07 -3.21 -5.37
C TYR A 136 -2.57 -3.03 -5.33
N GLN A 137 -3.32 -4.12 -5.52
CA GLN A 137 -4.73 -4.18 -5.17
C GLN A 137 -4.88 -4.92 -3.84
N PHE A 138 -5.70 -4.38 -2.96
CA PHE A 138 -6.00 -4.94 -1.65
C PHE A 138 -7.40 -5.53 -1.61
N ARG A 139 -7.53 -6.65 -0.91
CA ARG A 139 -8.80 -7.20 -0.43
C ARG A 139 -8.78 -7.15 1.09
N GLY A 140 -9.49 -6.19 1.66
CA GLY A 140 -9.34 -5.84 3.08
C GLY A 140 -7.98 -5.20 3.34
N ASP A 141 -7.20 -5.79 4.25
CA ASP A 141 -5.84 -5.39 4.62
C ASP A 141 -4.76 -6.22 3.92
N LYS A 142 -5.13 -7.11 3.00
CA LYS A 142 -4.19 -8.01 2.31
C LYS A 142 -4.01 -7.69 0.84
N ILE A 143 -2.76 -7.74 0.38
CA ILE A 143 -2.36 -7.62 -1.03
C ILE A 143 -2.87 -8.84 -1.79
N GLU A 144 -3.74 -8.60 -2.77
CA GLU A 144 -4.31 -9.63 -3.65
C GLU A 144 -3.67 -9.60 -5.04
N GLN A 145 -3.35 -8.42 -5.58
CA GLN A 145 -2.70 -8.27 -6.88
C GLN A 145 -1.49 -7.36 -6.76
N VAL A 146 -0.45 -7.67 -7.53
CA VAL A 146 0.74 -6.84 -7.68
C VAL A 146 1.07 -6.66 -9.16
N TRP A 147 1.26 -5.41 -9.57
CA TRP A 147 1.82 -5.03 -10.86
C TRP A 147 3.09 -4.24 -10.64
N SER A 148 4.24 -4.83 -10.97
CA SER A 148 5.56 -4.26 -10.71
C SER A 148 6.35 -4.09 -12.01
N VAL A 149 6.97 -2.91 -12.14
CA VAL A 149 7.92 -2.58 -13.21
C VAL A 149 9.20 -2.03 -12.58
N ILE A 150 10.32 -2.74 -12.81
CA ILE A 150 11.65 -2.34 -12.36
C ILE A 150 12.37 -1.58 -13.49
N ASP A 151 13.01 -0.46 -13.14
CA ASP A 151 13.82 0.34 -14.07
C ASP A 151 15.16 -0.35 -14.39
N LYS A 152 15.10 -1.34 -15.28
CA LYS A 152 16.26 -2.08 -15.75
C LYS A 152 17.27 -1.18 -16.48
N ALA A 153 16.79 -0.16 -17.20
CA ALA A 153 17.66 0.74 -17.97
C ALA A 153 18.59 1.55 -17.05
N ALA A 154 18.12 1.94 -15.85
CA ALA A 154 18.99 2.56 -14.85
C ALA A 154 20.15 1.65 -14.44
N ILE A 155 19.92 0.34 -14.31
CA ILE A 155 20.97 -0.63 -13.99
C ILE A 155 21.94 -0.76 -15.16
N GLU A 156 21.45 -0.89 -16.39
CA GLU A 156 22.28 -0.98 -17.61
C GLU A 156 23.22 0.22 -17.74
N ALA A 157 22.75 1.43 -17.46
CA ALA A 157 23.57 2.65 -17.50
C ALA A 157 24.68 2.70 -16.44
N GLN A 158 24.61 1.85 -15.41
CA GLN A 158 25.60 1.79 -14.34
C GLN A 158 26.63 0.68 -14.52
N LEU A 159 26.44 -0.29 -15.41
CA LEU A 159 27.35 -1.42 -15.59
C LEU A 159 28.53 -1.05 -16.49
#